data_AF-A0A352SF81-F1
#
_entry.id   AF-A0A352SF81-F1
#
_cell.length_a   1.000
_cell.length_b   1.000
_cell.length_c   1.000
_cell.angle_alpha   90.00
_cell.angle_beta   90.00
_cell.angle_gamma   90.00
#
_symmetry.space_group_name_H-M   'P 1'
#
loop_
_entity.id
_entity.type
_entity.pdbx_description
1 polymer ?
#
loop_
_entity_poly.entity_id
_entity_poly.type
_entity_poly.pdbx_seq_one_letter_code
_entity_poly.pdbx_strand_id
1 'polypeptide(L)'
;LTGKLYIQADTIVPGLSGYKDWKFSRLELYPNLGKTTKSIGKMTYKRSAPVTKKEIQSVKKSQNLLDSAQESLVYENAKPAITTFADGTALMTYLDDTEENSGGQTTLMYRLYQNGAWSDGKPVDKTGRLDTAAQMFSHNGFTYVMYENSDVAITEDMSEEKILQHMALKVARYDEESQTFDKVVTLRKAGKNWSYKYQFASDGTDLYAVWGENSSGDALLEEGKTKIYRSKLTEDSWVAPEELYRTNDTISDFAYGYVGDKFSLAMV
;
A
#
# COMPACT_ATOMS: atom_id res chain seq x y z
N LEU A 1 28.65 -2.07 28.07
CA LEU A 1 27.19 -1.92 27.98
C LEU A 1 26.60 -3.12 27.26
N THR A 2 25.57 -3.73 27.82
CA THR A 2 24.67 -4.63 27.08
C THR A 2 23.43 -3.84 26.70
N GLY A 3 23.16 -3.73 25.40
CA GLY A 3 21.97 -3.08 24.87
C GLY A 3 21.15 -4.06 24.05
N LYS A 4 19.85 -3.77 23.90
CA LYS A 4 19.00 -4.42 22.92
C LYS A 4 18.58 -3.39 21.89
N LEU A 5 18.75 -3.68 20.60
CA LEU A 5 18.13 -2.90 19.53
C LEU A 5 17.01 -3.73 18.92
N TYR A 6 15.82 -3.14 18.84
CA TYR A 6 14.65 -3.67 18.15
C TYR A 6 14.50 -2.90 16.84
N ILE A 7 14.44 -3.62 15.72
CA ILE A 7 14.09 -3.05 14.42
C ILE A 7 12.86 -3.81 13.93
N GLN A 8 11.78 -3.09 13.67
CA GLN A 8 10.59 -3.58 12.96
C GLN A 8 10.58 -2.98 11.57
N ALA A 9 10.40 -3.83 10.56
CA ALA A 9 10.17 -3.41 9.19
C ALA A 9 8.73 -3.76 8.83
N ASP A 10 7.93 -2.73 8.55
CA ASP A 10 6.58 -2.88 8.02
C ASP A 10 6.61 -2.75 6.50
N THR A 11 5.82 -3.56 5.81
CA THR A 11 5.76 -3.56 4.35
C THR A 11 4.61 -2.67 3.83
N ILE A 12 4.44 -2.65 2.50
CA ILE A 12 3.24 -2.07 1.89
C ILE A 12 1.98 -2.89 2.20
N VAL A 13 2.13 -4.18 2.52
CA VAL A 13 1.04 -5.07 2.95
C VAL A 13 0.81 -4.86 4.46
N PRO A 14 -0.34 -4.29 4.87
CA PRO A 14 -0.63 -4.05 6.28
C PRO A 14 -0.59 -5.36 7.09
N GLY A 15 -0.02 -5.31 8.30
CA GLY A 15 0.12 -6.48 9.17
C GLY A 15 1.26 -7.45 8.83
N LEU A 16 1.86 -7.34 7.63
CA LEU A 16 3.07 -8.09 7.28
C LEU A 16 4.30 -7.31 7.75
N SER A 17 4.98 -7.86 8.77
CA SER A 17 6.13 -7.24 9.40
C SER A 17 7.22 -8.26 9.75
N GLY A 18 8.46 -7.80 9.77
CA GLY A 18 9.61 -8.57 10.27
C GLY A 18 10.26 -7.82 11.42
N TYR A 19 10.76 -8.56 12.41
CA TYR A 19 11.54 -7.97 13.51
C TYR A 19 12.90 -8.62 13.66
N LYS A 20 13.87 -7.84 14.16
CA LYS A 20 15.16 -8.37 14.60
C LYS A 20 15.55 -7.79 15.95
N ASP A 21 15.75 -8.70 16.90
CA ASP A 21 16.34 -8.40 18.19
C ASP A 21 17.86 -8.55 18.12
N TRP A 22 18.59 -7.45 18.27
CA TRP A 22 20.03 -7.51 18.49
C TRP A 22 20.36 -7.42 19.96
N LYS A 23 20.97 -8.49 20.49
CA LYS A 23 21.61 -8.49 21.79
C LYS A 23 23.09 -8.16 21.61
N PHE A 24 23.50 -6.96 22.00
CA PHE A 24 24.93 -6.63 22.05
C PHE A 24 25.54 -7.26 23.30
N SER A 25 26.18 -8.42 23.15
CA SER A 25 26.81 -9.12 24.28
C SER A 25 28.01 -8.35 24.84
N ARG A 26 28.76 -7.62 23.99
CA ARG A 26 29.84 -6.71 24.38
C ARG A 26 30.23 -5.86 23.17
N LEU A 27 30.20 -4.53 23.29
CA LEU A 27 30.74 -3.63 22.26
C LEU A 27 32.28 -3.61 22.43
N GLU A 28 33.02 -4.38 21.62
CA GLU A 28 34.48 -4.26 21.53
C GLU A 28 34.82 -3.22 20.47
N LEU A 29 35.36 -2.08 20.92
CA LEU A 29 35.58 -0.89 20.08
C LEU A 29 36.76 -1.05 19.10
N TYR A 30 37.60 -2.08 19.23
CA TYR A 30 38.78 -2.34 18.37
C TYR A 30 39.30 -3.78 18.56
N PRO A 31 39.94 -4.43 17.55
CA PRO A 31 40.08 -4.02 16.15
C PRO A 31 38.95 -4.55 15.24
N ASN A 32 38.07 -5.42 15.74
CA ASN A 32 36.98 -6.00 14.98
C ASN A 32 35.67 -5.32 15.35
N LEU A 33 35.43 -4.12 14.80
CA LEU A 33 34.10 -3.51 14.79
C LEU A 33 33.13 -4.44 14.04
N GLY A 34 32.45 -5.28 14.82
CA GLY A 34 31.23 -6.03 14.51
C GLY A 34 30.96 -6.34 13.04
N LYS A 35 31.61 -7.36 12.49
CA LYS A 35 31.08 -8.06 11.30
C LYS A 35 29.86 -8.88 11.70
N THR A 36 28.72 -8.23 11.89
CA THR A 36 27.43 -8.92 12.07
C THR A 36 26.71 -8.97 10.74
N THR A 37 26.42 -10.18 10.26
CA THR A 37 25.64 -10.41 9.05
C THR A 37 24.22 -9.87 9.23
N LYS A 38 23.78 -9.03 8.28
CA LYS A 38 22.40 -8.56 8.19
C LYS A 38 21.55 -9.71 7.65
N SER A 39 20.49 -10.04 8.37
CA SER A 39 19.38 -10.88 7.90
C SER A 39 18.24 -10.61 8.85
N ILE A 40 17.18 -9.97 8.40
CA ILE A 40 15.94 -9.87 9.19
C ILE A 40 15.34 -11.29 9.16
N GLY A 41 14.74 -11.75 10.26
CA GLY A 41 14.03 -13.03 10.25
C GLY A 41 12.88 -13.00 9.24
N LYS A 42 12.37 -14.16 8.81
CA LYS A 42 11.19 -14.22 7.92
C LYS A 42 10.04 -13.37 8.48
N MET A 43 9.38 -12.61 7.60
CA MET A 43 8.25 -11.78 8.01
C MET A 43 7.07 -12.65 8.42
N THR A 44 6.30 -12.16 9.39
CA THR A 44 5.07 -12.79 9.87
C THR A 44 3.92 -11.83 9.67
N TYR A 45 2.80 -12.37 9.19
CA TYR A 45 1.57 -11.61 9.11
C TYR A 45 0.81 -11.71 10.44
N LYS A 46 0.41 -10.56 10.96
CA LYS A 46 -0.44 -10.45 12.14
C LYS A 46 -1.61 -9.54 11.83
N ARG A 47 -2.82 -10.04 12.04
CA ARG A 47 -4.03 -9.25 11.82
C ARG A 47 -4.21 -8.25 12.96
N SER A 48 -4.83 -7.11 12.66
CA SER A 48 -5.34 -6.22 13.69
C SER A 48 -6.29 -6.96 14.62
N ALA A 49 -6.18 -6.69 15.93
CA ALA A 49 -7.14 -7.21 16.88
C ALA A 49 -8.49 -6.51 16.65
N PRO A 50 -9.60 -7.26 16.59
CA PRO A 50 -10.92 -6.64 16.52
C PRO A 50 -11.11 -5.70 17.72
N VAL A 51 -11.60 -4.51 17.44
CA VAL A 51 -11.93 -3.54 18.48
C VAL A 51 -12.96 -4.15 19.44
N THR A 52 -12.67 -4.06 20.73
CA THR A 52 -13.60 -4.52 21.77
C THR A 52 -14.74 -3.53 22.00
N LYS A 53 -15.91 -4.03 22.42
CA LYS A 53 -17.05 -3.16 22.83
C LYS A 53 -16.67 -2.15 23.91
N LYS A 54 -15.67 -2.46 24.75
CA LYS A 54 -15.17 -1.59 25.82
C LYS A 54 -14.40 -0.39 25.27
N GLU A 55 -13.57 -0.61 24.25
CA GLU A 55 -12.83 0.45 23.55
C GLU A 55 -13.81 1.40 22.81
N ILE A 56 -14.81 0.85 22.13
CA ILE A 56 -15.88 1.64 21.50
C ILE A 56 -16.62 2.50 22.55
N GLN A 57 -16.94 1.92 23.72
CA GLN A 57 -17.61 2.64 24.81
C GLN A 57 -16.73 3.73 25.44
N SER A 58 -15.41 3.54 25.52
CA SER A 58 -14.51 4.59 26.04
C SER A 58 -14.46 5.80 25.12
N VAL A 59 -14.56 5.58 23.81
CA VAL A 59 -14.55 6.66 22.81
C VAL A 59 -15.90 7.38 22.73
N LYS A 60 -17.03 6.69 22.96
CA LYS A 60 -18.34 7.34 23.15
C LYS A 60 -18.37 8.35 24.30
N LYS A 61 -17.48 8.24 25.28
CA LYS A 61 -17.42 9.18 26.42
C LYS A 61 -16.65 10.47 26.11
N SER A 62 -15.86 10.52 25.02
CA SER A 62 -15.07 11.69 24.62
C SER A 62 -15.74 12.55 23.53
N GLN A 63 -17.07 12.47 23.41
CA GLN A 63 -17.85 13.11 22.34
C GLN A 63 -17.60 14.63 22.26
N ASN A 64 -17.05 15.06 21.12
CA ASN A 64 -17.43 16.30 20.44
C ASN A 64 -16.90 16.45 19.00
N LEU A 65 -16.30 15.43 18.34
CA LEU A 65 -15.61 15.69 17.05
C LEU A 65 -15.76 14.68 15.89
N LEU A 66 -16.44 13.51 15.98
CA LEU A 66 -16.53 12.58 14.83
C LEU A 66 -17.84 11.75 14.80
N ASP A 67 -18.26 11.33 13.59
CA ASP A 67 -19.58 10.78 13.22
C ASP A 67 -19.93 9.41 13.84
N SER A 68 -18.96 8.61 14.27
CA SER A 68 -19.24 7.43 15.12
C SER A 68 -18.07 7.05 16.06
N ALA A 69 -18.37 6.27 17.10
CA ALA A 69 -17.37 5.82 18.08
C ALA A 69 -16.46 4.69 17.59
N GLN A 70 -16.84 4.00 16.51
CA GLN A 70 -15.96 3.04 15.84
C GLN A 70 -14.94 3.78 14.97
N GLU A 71 -15.39 4.81 14.24
CA GLU A 71 -14.53 5.65 13.38
C GLU A 71 -13.57 6.55 14.16
N SER A 72 -13.82 6.73 15.46
CA SER A 72 -12.95 7.49 16.34
C SER A 72 -11.77 6.67 16.89
N LEU A 73 -11.68 5.38 16.52
CA LEU A 73 -10.53 4.55 16.84
C LEU A 73 -9.49 4.72 15.74
N VAL A 74 -8.32 5.22 16.14
CA VAL A 74 -7.23 5.45 15.21
C VAL A 74 -6.59 4.11 14.84
N TYR A 75 -6.73 3.71 13.59
CA TYR A 75 -5.88 2.67 13.04
C TYR A 75 -4.48 3.24 12.80
N GLU A 76 -3.48 2.75 13.54
CA GLU A 76 -2.10 3.29 13.50
C GLU A 76 -1.47 3.24 12.10
N ASN A 77 -1.91 2.28 11.28
CA ASN A 77 -1.43 2.09 9.91
C ASN A 77 -2.42 2.61 8.84
N ALA A 78 -3.25 3.61 9.18
CA ALA A 78 -4.26 4.17 8.26
C ALA A 78 -3.67 4.75 6.96
N LYS A 79 -2.40 5.16 6.95
CA LYS A 79 -1.67 5.65 5.76
C LYS A 79 -2.53 6.57 4.85
N PRO A 80 -3.09 7.68 5.38
CA PRO A 80 -4.02 8.49 4.62
C PRO A 80 -3.33 9.23 3.46
N ALA A 81 -4.04 9.38 2.35
CA ALA A 81 -3.65 10.24 1.23
C ALA A 81 -4.81 11.19 0.92
N ILE A 82 -4.50 12.45 0.62
CA ILE A 82 -5.51 13.49 0.37
C ILE A 82 -5.18 14.28 -0.88
N THR A 83 -6.21 14.60 -1.65
CA THR A 83 -6.16 15.61 -2.73
C THR A 83 -7.25 16.64 -2.51
N THR A 84 -7.00 17.88 -2.93
CA THR A 84 -7.96 18.99 -2.86
C THR A 84 -8.29 19.45 -4.26
N PHE A 85 -9.58 19.57 -4.56
CA PHE A 85 -10.10 20.02 -5.83
C PHE A 85 -10.17 21.56 -5.87
N ALA A 86 -10.32 22.11 -7.07
CA ALA A 86 -10.29 23.56 -7.29
C ALA A 86 -11.44 24.32 -6.57
N ASP A 87 -12.56 23.65 -6.33
CA ASP A 87 -13.72 24.20 -5.61
C ASP A 87 -13.57 24.14 -4.08
N GLY A 88 -12.43 23.66 -3.57
CA GLY A 88 -12.14 23.52 -2.14
C GLY A 88 -12.69 22.24 -1.52
N THR A 89 -13.34 21.37 -2.28
CA THR A 89 -13.66 20.02 -1.83
C THR A 89 -12.38 19.17 -1.75
N ALA A 90 -12.36 18.14 -0.91
CA ALA A 90 -11.21 17.25 -0.81
C ALA A 90 -11.65 15.78 -0.81
N LEU A 91 -10.80 14.92 -1.36
CA LEU A 91 -10.94 13.47 -1.31
C LEU A 91 -9.78 12.91 -0.49
N MET A 92 -10.11 12.14 0.55
CA MET A 92 -9.13 11.42 1.36
C MET A 92 -9.35 9.91 1.17
N THR A 93 -8.27 9.16 0.94
CA THR A 93 -8.25 7.71 1.11
C THR A 93 -7.48 7.33 2.37
N TYR A 94 -7.85 6.21 2.99
CA TYR A 94 -7.19 5.67 4.18
C TYR A 94 -7.48 4.17 4.33
N LEU A 95 -6.65 3.47 5.09
CA LEU A 95 -6.91 2.08 5.49
C LEU A 95 -7.73 2.04 6.77
N ASP A 96 -8.73 1.17 6.78
CA ASP A 96 -9.59 0.89 7.93
C ASP A 96 -9.64 -0.62 8.16
N ASP A 97 -9.48 -1.08 9.40
CA ASP A 97 -9.54 -2.48 9.79
C ASP A 97 -10.84 -2.84 10.55
N THR A 98 -11.77 -1.89 10.65
CA THR A 98 -13.03 -2.04 11.38
C THR A 98 -14.22 -2.45 10.51
N GLU A 99 -14.03 -2.51 9.18
CA GLU A 99 -15.08 -2.88 8.22
C GLU A 99 -15.59 -4.31 8.49
N GLU A 100 -16.88 -4.44 8.80
CA GLU A 100 -17.48 -5.67 9.34
C GLU A 100 -17.29 -6.87 8.41
N ASN A 101 -17.38 -6.66 7.11
CA ASN A 101 -17.29 -7.71 6.09
C ASN A 101 -15.85 -8.14 5.77
N SER A 102 -14.85 -7.43 6.28
CA SER A 102 -13.43 -7.69 6.00
C SER A 102 -12.75 -8.58 7.03
N GLY A 103 -13.44 -8.89 8.14
CA GLY A 103 -12.97 -9.82 9.16
C GLY A 103 -11.67 -9.38 9.85
N GLY A 104 -11.46 -8.07 9.99
CA GLY A 104 -10.24 -7.47 10.53
C GLY A 104 -9.07 -7.33 9.54
N GLN A 105 -9.30 -7.64 8.25
CA GLN A 105 -8.38 -7.23 7.19
C GLN A 105 -8.63 -5.76 6.85
N THR A 106 -7.57 -5.07 6.45
CA THR A 106 -7.67 -3.67 6.03
C THR A 106 -8.49 -3.54 4.76
N THR A 107 -9.35 -2.52 4.72
CA THR A 107 -10.12 -2.07 3.55
C THR A 107 -9.66 -0.68 3.19
N LEU A 108 -9.46 -0.43 1.90
CA LEU A 108 -9.15 0.92 1.41
C LEU A 108 -10.45 1.72 1.34
N MET A 109 -10.56 2.70 2.22
CA MET A 109 -11.71 3.57 2.37
C MET A 109 -11.44 4.94 1.76
N TYR A 110 -12.50 5.69 1.48
CA TYR A 110 -12.44 7.11 1.14
C TYR A 110 -13.55 7.93 1.81
N ARG A 111 -13.29 9.22 1.97
CA ARG A 111 -14.24 10.24 2.45
C ARG A 111 -14.06 11.53 1.66
N LEU A 112 -15.14 12.31 1.59
CA LEU A 112 -15.16 13.62 0.95
C LEU A 112 -15.28 14.72 1.98
N TYR A 113 -14.50 15.78 1.84
CA TYR A 113 -14.69 17.01 2.58
C TYR A 113 -15.47 18.00 1.71
N GLN A 114 -16.68 18.34 2.13
CA GLN A 114 -17.56 19.28 1.42
C GLN A 114 -18.35 20.09 2.43
N ASN A 115 -18.58 21.37 2.15
CA ASN A 115 -19.41 22.26 2.99
C ASN A 115 -18.97 22.32 4.48
N GLY A 116 -17.68 22.19 4.75
CA GLY A 116 -17.14 22.28 6.12
C GLY A 116 -17.17 20.97 6.92
N ALA A 117 -17.57 19.84 6.32
CA ALA A 117 -17.68 18.55 6.99
C ALA A 117 -17.13 17.41 6.14
N TRP A 118 -16.67 16.34 6.79
CA TRP A 118 -16.33 15.08 6.15
C TRP A 118 -17.58 14.23 5.97
N SER A 119 -17.66 13.47 4.87
CA SER A 119 -18.68 12.46 4.67
C SER A 119 -18.40 11.19 5.48
N ASP A 120 -19.40 10.31 5.57
CA ASP A 120 -19.21 8.92 5.96
C ASP A 120 -18.15 8.23 5.08
N GLY A 121 -17.43 7.27 5.67
CA GLY A 121 -16.45 6.43 4.97
C GLY A 121 -17.11 5.45 4.01
N LYS A 122 -16.53 5.31 2.82
CA LYS A 122 -16.97 4.35 1.80
C LYS A 122 -15.79 3.51 1.31
N PRO A 123 -15.95 2.22 1.01
CA PRO A 123 -14.87 1.43 0.42
C PRO A 123 -14.60 1.84 -1.03
N VAL A 124 -13.33 1.88 -1.42
CA VAL A 124 -12.90 2.06 -2.82
C VAL A 124 -13.33 0.87 -3.68
N ASP A 125 -13.24 -0.35 -3.12
CA ASP A 125 -13.72 -1.59 -3.75
C ASP A 125 -14.34 -2.50 -2.69
N LYS A 126 -15.46 -3.15 -3.02
CA LYS A 126 -16.28 -3.94 -2.08
C LYS A 126 -15.94 -5.43 -2.16
N THR A 127 -14.68 -5.76 -1.88
CA THR A 127 -14.21 -7.15 -1.97
C THR A 127 -14.28 -7.92 -0.66
N GLY A 128 -14.24 -7.24 0.49
CA GLY A 128 -14.06 -7.88 1.80
C GLY A 128 -12.72 -8.64 1.88
N ARG A 129 -11.69 -8.15 1.18
CA ARG A 129 -10.34 -8.71 1.12
C ARG A 129 -9.34 -7.66 1.53
N LEU A 130 -8.13 -8.11 1.88
CA LEU A 130 -7.06 -7.22 2.29
C LEU A 130 -6.72 -6.24 1.16
N ASP A 131 -6.84 -4.95 1.46
CA ASP A 131 -6.37 -3.85 0.64
C ASP A 131 -5.11 -3.22 1.26
N THR A 132 -4.26 -2.70 0.38
CA THR A 132 -3.10 -1.87 0.73
C THR A 132 -3.39 -0.39 0.57
N ALA A 133 -2.55 0.47 1.14
CA ALA A 133 -2.73 1.91 1.04
C ALA A 133 -2.58 2.37 -0.41
N ALA A 134 -3.41 3.32 -0.82
CA ALA A 134 -3.40 3.83 -2.18
C ALA A 134 -2.24 4.81 -2.43
N GLN A 135 -1.66 4.71 -3.62
CA GLN A 135 -1.01 5.84 -4.27
C GLN A 135 -2.07 6.64 -5.02
N MET A 136 -2.22 7.93 -4.69
CA MET A 136 -3.20 8.83 -5.30
C MET A 136 -2.53 9.76 -6.31
N PHE A 137 -3.17 10.00 -7.46
CA PHE A 137 -2.67 10.92 -8.48
C PHE A 137 -3.82 11.57 -9.23
N SER A 138 -3.70 12.87 -9.52
CA SER A 138 -4.67 13.62 -10.31
C SER A 138 -4.10 13.94 -11.69
N HIS A 139 -4.86 13.64 -12.74
CA HIS A 139 -4.47 13.88 -14.14
C HIS A 139 -5.69 14.27 -14.98
N ASN A 140 -5.57 15.32 -15.79
CA ASN A 140 -6.63 15.79 -16.68
C ASN A 140 -8.01 15.94 -16.02
N GLY A 141 -8.06 16.43 -14.78
CA GLY A 141 -9.31 16.64 -14.04
C GLY A 141 -9.92 15.38 -13.43
N PHE A 142 -9.24 14.23 -13.50
CA PHE A 142 -9.65 13.01 -12.81
C PHE A 142 -8.67 12.66 -11.70
N THR A 143 -9.17 12.00 -10.66
CA THR A 143 -8.33 11.43 -9.59
C THR A 143 -8.32 9.91 -9.70
N TYR A 144 -7.13 9.32 -9.58
CA TYR A 144 -6.88 7.90 -9.66
C TYR A 144 -6.21 7.43 -8.38
N VAL A 145 -6.51 6.18 -8.02
CA VAL A 145 -5.83 5.47 -6.92
C VAL A 145 -5.30 4.15 -7.44
N MET A 146 -4.08 3.81 -7.03
CA MET A 146 -3.46 2.52 -7.30
C MET A 146 -3.11 1.82 -6.00
N TYR A 147 -3.50 0.57 -5.88
CA TYR A 147 -3.38 -0.23 -4.65
C TYR A 147 -3.36 -1.71 -5.00
N GLU A 148 -2.82 -2.53 -4.11
CA GLU A 148 -3.01 -3.98 -4.16
C GLU A 148 -4.24 -4.42 -3.34
N ASN A 149 -4.93 -5.42 -3.88
CA ASN A 149 -6.05 -6.12 -3.25
C ASN A 149 -5.79 -7.63 -3.30
N SER A 150 -6.09 -8.34 -2.22
CA SER A 150 -5.94 -9.79 -2.20
C SER A 150 -7.10 -10.51 -2.90
N ASP A 151 -6.80 -11.56 -3.67
CA ASP A 151 -7.83 -12.42 -4.28
C ASP A 151 -8.39 -13.49 -3.32
N VAL A 152 -7.76 -13.67 -2.14
CA VAL A 152 -8.20 -14.59 -1.09
C VAL A 152 -8.23 -13.90 0.28
N ALA A 153 -8.89 -14.51 1.26
CA ALA A 153 -8.80 -14.04 2.64
C ALA A 153 -7.42 -14.38 3.20
N ILE A 154 -6.69 -13.39 3.71
CA ILE A 154 -5.37 -13.58 4.30
C ILE A 154 -5.49 -14.02 5.76
N THR A 155 -4.76 -15.08 6.11
CA THR A 155 -4.76 -15.70 7.44
C THR A 155 -3.36 -15.69 8.05
N GLU A 156 -3.27 -15.75 9.38
CA GLU A 156 -2.00 -15.63 10.13
C GLU A 156 -1.05 -16.83 9.95
N ASP A 157 -1.54 -17.94 9.41
CA ASP A 157 -0.76 -19.12 9.05
C ASP A 157 -0.14 -19.03 7.64
N MET A 158 -0.54 -18.06 6.82
CA MET A 158 0.07 -17.87 5.51
C MET A 158 1.49 -17.33 5.64
N SER A 159 2.41 -17.89 4.85
CA SER A 159 3.75 -17.32 4.70
C SER A 159 3.69 -16.01 3.93
N GLU A 160 4.70 -15.16 4.13
CA GLU A 160 4.95 -13.95 3.34
C GLU A 160 4.80 -14.21 1.83
N GLU A 161 5.57 -15.15 1.28
CA GLU A 161 5.51 -15.52 -0.14
C GLU A 161 4.08 -15.83 -0.60
N LYS A 162 3.32 -16.56 0.23
CA LYS A 162 1.96 -16.94 -0.11
C LYS A 162 1.03 -15.73 -0.12
N ILE A 163 1.17 -14.83 0.84
CA ILE A 163 0.40 -13.57 0.89
C ILE A 163 0.70 -12.73 -0.35
N LEU A 164 1.98 -12.51 -0.66
CA LEU A 164 2.41 -11.70 -1.80
C LEU A 164 1.91 -12.25 -3.14
N GLN A 165 1.86 -13.57 -3.29
CA GLN A 165 1.31 -14.22 -4.48
C GLN A 165 -0.19 -13.97 -4.67
N HIS A 166 -0.91 -13.66 -3.60
CA HIS A 166 -2.34 -13.38 -3.63
C HIS A 166 -2.67 -11.90 -3.85
N MET A 167 -1.66 -11.03 -3.94
CA MET A 167 -1.86 -9.60 -4.19
C MET A 167 -1.99 -9.30 -5.69
N ALA A 168 -3.11 -8.67 -6.05
CA ALA A 168 -3.38 -8.16 -7.38
C ALA A 168 -3.27 -6.63 -7.39
N LEU A 169 -2.56 -6.06 -8.36
CA LEU A 169 -2.44 -4.62 -8.53
C LEU A 169 -3.68 -4.08 -9.25
N LYS A 170 -4.36 -3.14 -8.62
CA LYS A 170 -5.58 -2.49 -9.12
C LYS A 170 -5.39 -0.98 -9.25
N VAL A 171 -6.16 -0.41 -10.17
CA VAL A 171 -6.38 1.04 -10.27
C VAL A 171 -7.87 1.31 -10.22
N ALA A 172 -8.28 2.35 -9.52
CA ALA A 172 -9.64 2.87 -9.56
C ALA A 172 -9.63 4.36 -9.91
N ARG A 173 -10.61 4.79 -10.70
CA ARG A 173 -10.86 6.20 -11.00
C ARG A 173 -11.97 6.70 -10.08
N TYR A 174 -11.78 7.88 -9.50
CA TYR A 174 -12.82 8.62 -8.80
C TYR A 174 -13.65 9.40 -9.80
N ASP A 175 -14.96 9.26 -9.71
CA ASP A 175 -15.94 9.96 -10.53
C ASP A 175 -16.63 11.04 -9.68
N GLU A 176 -16.41 12.30 -10.06
CA GLU A 176 -16.89 13.46 -9.29
C GLU A 176 -18.43 13.62 -9.35
N GLU A 177 -19.07 13.17 -10.44
CA GLU A 177 -20.53 13.28 -10.62
C GLU A 177 -21.27 12.31 -9.69
N SER A 178 -20.86 11.04 -9.69
CA SER A 178 -21.40 10.01 -8.81
C SER A 178 -20.84 10.05 -7.40
N GLN A 179 -19.73 10.76 -7.19
CA GLN A 179 -18.97 10.80 -5.94
C GLN A 179 -18.54 9.41 -5.46
N THR A 180 -18.11 8.56 -6.41
CA THR A 180 -17.70 7.19 -6.14
C THR A 180 -16.47 6.75 -6.93
N PHE A 181 -15.84 5.67 -6.50
CA PHE A 181 -14.93 4.89 -7.35
C PHE A 181 -15.73 3.85 -8.12
N ASP A 182 -15.77 3.96 -9.44
CA ASP A 182 -16.67 3.20 -10.31
C ASP A 182 -15.92 2.36 -11.38
N LYS A 183 -14.70 2.75 -11.74
CA LYS A 183 -13.86 2.05 -12.74
C LYS A 183 -12.66 1.34 -12.11
N VAL A 184 -12.92 0.29 -11.33
CA VAL A 184 -11.85 -0.57 -10.79
C VAL A 184 -11.32 -1.51 -11.87
N VAL A 185 -10.03 -1.39 -12.20
CA VAL A 185 -9.31 -2.20 -13.20
C VAL A 185 -8.17 -2.95 -12.54
N THR A 186 -8.03 -4.24 -12.85
CA THR A 186 -6.87 -5.03 -12.44
C THR A 186 -5.75 -4.88 -13.48
N LEU A 187 -4.69 -4.15 -13.13
CA LEU A 187 -3.49 -4.02 -13.97
C LEU A 187 -2.70 -5.33 -14.00
N ARG A 188 -2.63 -6.01 -12.86
CA ARG A 188 -1.89 -7.25 -12.67
C ARG A 188 -2.68 -8.19 -11.77
N LYS A 189 -2.99 -9.38 -12.26
CA LYS A 189 -3.67 -10.43 -11.48
C LYS A 189 -2.72 -11.07 -10.47
N ALA A 190 -3.24 -11.50 -9.33
CA ALA A 190 -2.54 -12.37 -8.38
C ALA A 190 -1.85 -13.56 -9.09
N GLY A 191 -0.72 -14.00 -8.55
CA GLY A 191 0.11 -15.05 -9.12
C GLY A 191 1.53 -15.04 -8.58
N LYS A 192 2.39 -15.89 -9.14
CA LYS A 192 3.75 -16.16 -8.63
C LYS A 192 4.62 -14.91 -8.38
N ASN A 193 4.57 -13.94 -9.28
CA ASN A 193 5.34 -12.71 -9.11
C ASN A 193 4.59 -11.74 -8.19
N TRP A 194 5.26 -10.87 -7.46
CA TRP A 194 4.58 -9.85 -6.65
C TRP A 194 4.90 -8.45 -7.14
N SER A 195 3.91 -7.55 -7.10
CA SER A 195 4.04 -6.17 -7.54
C SER A 195 4.56 -5.28 -6.43
N TYR A 196 5.58 -4.49 -6.70
CA TYR A 196 6.15 -3.55 -5.72
C TYR A 196 6.49 -2.23 -6.39
N LYS A 197 6.67 -1.18 -5.56
CA LYS A 197 7.05 0.17 -6.00
C LYS A 197 6.17 0.68 -7.15
N TYR A 198 4.87 0.40 -7.07
CA TYR A 198 3.92 0.90 -8.04
C TYR A 198 3.64 2.39 -7.80
N GLN A 199 3.68 3.18 -8.86
CA GLN A 199 3.34 4.62 -8.81
C GLN A 199 2.81 5.09 -10.17
N PHE A 200 2.16 6.26 -10.19
CA PHE A 200 1.71 6.91 -11.42
C PHE A 200 2.81 7.79 -12.06
N ALA A 201 2.81 7.83 -13.39
CA ALA A 201 3.68 8.67 -14.23
C ALA A 201 2.82 9.56 -15.10
N SER A 202 3.28 10.78 -15.37
CA SER A 202 2.77 11.53 -16.52
C SER A 202 3.92 12.19 -17.28
N ASP A 203 3.77 12.26 -18.60
CA ASP A 203 4.60 13.08 -19.49
C ASP A 203 3.97 14.46 -19.76
N GLY A 204 2.90 14.80 -19.03
CA GLY A 204 2.09 16.00 -19.20
C GLY A 204 0.89 15.81 -20.13
N THR A 205 0.90 14.79 -21.00
CA THR A 205 -0.23 14.46 -21.89
C THR A 205 -0.90 13.17 -21.44
N ASP A 206 -0.11 12.11 -21.36
CA ASP A 206 -0.53 10.77 -21.04
C ASP A 206 -0.29 10.46 -19.55
N LEU A 207 -1.10 9.54 -19.03
CA LEU A 207 -0.94 8.95 -17.69
C LEU A 207 -0.48 7.51 -17.83
N TYR A 208 0.41 7.08 -16.96
CA TYR A 208 0.91 5.71 -16.92
C TYR A 208 0.90 5.18 -15.49
N ALA A 209 0.69 3.89 -15.36
CA ALA A 209 0.95 3.12 -14.15
C ALA A 209 2.23 2.32 -14.38
N VAL A 210 3.14 2.34 -13.42
CA VAL A 210 4.43 1.65 -13.52
C VAL A 210 4.67 0.90 -12.23
N TRP A 211 5.18 -0.32 -12.32
CA TRP A 211 5.46 -1.18 -11.17
C TRP A 211 6.61 -2.13 -11.45
N GLY A 212 7.25 -2.61 -10.38
CA GLY A 212 8.19 -3.71 -10.42
C GLY A 212 7.47 -5.02 -10.14
N GLU A 213 7.93 -6.11 -10.74
CA GLU A 213 7.57 -7.46 -10.37
C GLU A 213 8.81 -8.20 -9.85
N ASN A 214 8.69 -8.81 -8.67
CA ASN A 214 9.69 -9.70 -8.10
C ASN A 214 9.22 -11.17 -8.22
N SER A 215 10.13 -12.07 -8.64
CA SER A 215 9.78 -13.46 -8.92
C SER A 215 9.80 -14.44 -7.74
N SER A 216 10.32 -14.03 -6.57
CA SER A 216 10.46 -14.89 -5.38
C SER A 216 9.36 -14.67 -4.36
N GLY A 217 8.56 -13.59 -4.47
CA GLY A 217 7.56 -13.26 -3.44
C GLY A 217 8.24 -12.91 -2.12
N ASP A 218 9.28 -12.09 -2.20
CA ASP A 218 10.06 -11.60 -1.07
C ASP A 218 9.85 -10.09 -0.92
N ALA A 219 9.22 -9.66 0.19
CA ALA A 219 8.92 -8.25 0.43
C ALA A 219 10.18 -7.42 0.70
N LEU A 220 11.26 -8.05 1.14
CA LEU A 220 12.55 -7.41 1.39
C LEU A 220 13.43 -7.31 0.14
N LEU A 221 13.04 -8.00 -0.94
CA LEU A 221 13.77 -8.01 -2.22
C LEU A 221 15.23 -8.46 -2.04
N GLU A 222 15.48 -9.43 -1.14
CA GLU A 222 16.78 -10.08 -0.96
C GLU A 222 17.04 -11.13 -2.05
N GLU A 223 15.98 -11.76 -2.56
CA GLU A 223 16.03 -12.77 -3.61
C GLU A 223 15.07 -12.46 -4.78
N GLY A 224 15.26 -13.19 -5.88
CA GLY A 224 14.38 -13.15 -7.05
C GLY A 224 14.91 -12.30 -8.19
N LYS A 225 14.15 -12.28 -9.28
CA LYS A 225 14.44 -11.52 -10.49
C LYS A 225 13.47 -10.36 -10.61
N THR A 226 13.97 -9.23 -11.10
CA THR A 226 13.14 -8.05 -11.30
C THR A 226 12.74 -7.86 -12.76
N LYS A 227 11.48 -7.51 -12.96
CA LYS A 227 10.98 -6.88 -14.17
C LYS A 227 10.28 -5.58 -13.83
N ILE A 228 10.38 -4.57 -14.68
CA ILE A 228 9.65 -3.31 -14.53
C ILE A 228 8.68 -3.19 -15.70
N TYR A 229 7.44 -2.88 -15.37
CA TYR A 229 6.33 -2.81 -16.30
C TYR A 229 5.72 -1.42 -16.31
N ARG A 230 5.08 -1.08 -17.43
CA ARG A 230 4.24 0.10 -17.57
C ARG A 230 2.95 -0.23 -18.28
N SER A 231 1.86 0.42 -17.89
CA SER A 231 0.61 0.45 -18.65
C SER A 231 0.21 1.91 -18.85
N LYS A 232 -0.14 2.27 -20.09
CA LYS A 232 -0.63 3.59 -20.46
C LYS A 232 -2.16 3.65 -20.29
N LEU A 233 -2.65 4.74 -19.70
CA LEU A 233 -4.06 5.09 -19.77
C LEU A 233 -4.34 5.69 -21.16
N THR A 234 -5.27 5.08 -21.88
CA THR A 234 -5.93 5.65 -23.06
C THR A 234 -7.34 6.07 -22.67
N GLU A 235 -8.07 6.77 -23.56
CA GLU A 235 -9.42 7.34 -23.40
C GLU A 235 -10.12 6.98 -22.07
N ASP A 236 -10.48 5.70 -21.89
CA ASP A 236 -11.06 5.20 -20.65
C ASP A 236 -10.51 3.84 -20.17
N SER A 237 -9.38 3.39 -20.71
CA SER A 237 -8.84 2.06 -20.38
C SER A 237 -7.32 1.99 -20.32
N TRP A 238 -6.84 1.13 -19.42
CA TRP A 238 -5.44 0.78 -19.26
C TRP A 238 -5.05 -0.26 -20.31
N VAL A 239 -4.05 0.04 -21.13
CA VAL A 239 -3.56 -0.90 -22.15
C VAL A 239 -2.82 -2.08 -21.51
N ALA A 240 -2.62 -3.15 -22.28
CA ALA A 240 -1.82 -4.29 -21.82
C ALA A 240 -0.43 -3.82 -21.35
N PRO A 241 0.07 -4.33 -20.20
CA PRO A 241 1.37 -3.94 -19.67
C PRO A 241 2.51 -4.25 -20.64
N GLU A 242 3.40 -3.29 -20.84
CA GLU A 242 4.66 -3.48 -21.56
C GLU A 242 5.83 -3.64 -20.57
N GLU A 243 6.79 -4.51 -20.91
CA GLU A 243 8.01 -4.69 -20.11
C GLU A 243 9.01 -3.60 -20.51
N LEU A 244 9.39 -2.75 -19.55
CA LEU A 244 10.37 -1.68 -19.72
C LEU A 244 11.79 -2.15 -19.44
N TYR A 245 11.96 -3.04 -18.46
CA TYR A 245 13.27 -3.49 -18.01
C TYR A 245 13.21 -4.89 -17.40
N ARG A 246 14.33 -5.62 -17.48
CA ARG A 246 14.51 -6.93 -16.87
C ARG A 246 15.94 -7.12 -16.40
N THR A 247 16.10 -7.70 -15.22
CA THR A 247 17.39 -8.19 -14.72
C THR A 247 17.22 -9.55 -14.02
N ASN A 248 18.32 -10.28 -13.85
CA ASN A 248 18.37 -11.47 -12.98
C ASN A 248 18.63 -11.13 -11.52
N ASP A 249 18.86 -9.86 -11.20
CA ASP A 249 19.09 -9.35 -9.86
C ASP A 249 17.80 -8.77 -9.24
N THR A 250 17.83 -8.52 -7.94
CA THR A 250 16.80 -7.73 -7.27
C THR A 250 17.07 -6.24 -7.48
N ILE A 251 16.01 -5.45 -7.56
CA ILE A 251 16.07 -3.99 -7.53
C ILE A 251 15.25 -3.58 -6.32
N SER A 252 15.89 -2.90 -5.37
CA SER A 252 15.24 -2.52 -4.12
C SER A 252 14.41 -1.25 -4.28
N ASP A 253 14.84 -0.37 -5.19
CA ASP A 253 14.14 0.86 -5.51
C ASP A 253 14.35 1.26 -6.98
N PHE A 254 13.34 1.89 -7.55
CA PHE A 254 13.47 2.54 -8.83
C PHE A 254 12.57 3.78 -8.89
N ALA A 255 13.09 4.79 -9.57
CA ALA A 255 12.34 5.98 -9.92
C ALA A 255 12.30 6.09 -11.44
N TYR A 256 11.23 6.67 -11.94
CA TYR A 256 11.14 6.99 -13.36
C TYR A 256 10.59 8.39 -13.53
N GLY A 257 10.75 8.93 -14.72
CA GLY A 257 10.17 10.19 -15.09
C GLY A 257 10.32 10.44 -16.58
N TYR A 258 9.81 11.58 -17.02
CA TYR A 258 9.95 12.05 -18.38
C TYR A 258 10.85 13.29 -18.41
N VAL A 259 11.83 13.28 -19.30
CA VAL A 259 12.65 14.45 -19.62
C VAL A 259 12.29 14.86 -21.05
N GLY A 260 11.37 15.82 -21.17
CA GLY A 260 10.67 16.07 -22.43
C GLY A 260 9.76 14.88 -22.77
N ASP A 261 9.90 14.34 -23.97
CA ASP A 261 9.18 13.15 -24.45
C ASP A 261 9.89 11.81 -24.14
N LYS A 262 11.05 11.87 -23.47
CA LYS A 262 11.88 10.68 -23.21
C LYS A 262 11.64 10.11 -21.82
N PHE A 263 11.22 8.85 -21.80
CA PHE A 263 11.17 8.05 -20.57
C PHE A 263 12.59 7.81 -20.02
N SER A 264 12.77 8.05 -18.73
CA SER A 264 14.01 7.82 -17.98
C SER A 264 13.73 6.95 -16.76
N LEU A 265 14.65 6.02 -16.48
CA LEU A 265 14.55 5.07 -15.37
C LEU A 265 15.87 5.07 -14.59
N ALA A 266 15.78 5.26 -13.27
CA ALA A 266 16.89 5.17 -12.33
C ALA A 266 16.59 4.05 -11.32
N MET A 267 17.60 3.25 -10.97
CA MET A 267 17.44 2.02 -10.18
C MET A 267 18.56 1.89 -9.15
N VAL A 268 18.26 1.34 -7.97
CA VAL A 268 19.20 1.09 -6.86
C VAL A 268 19.06 -0.34 -6.33
#